data_AF-A0A6C1DRI0-F1
#
_entry.id   AF-A0A6C1DRI0-F1
#
_cell.length_a   1.000
_cell.length_b   1.000
_cell.length_c   1.000
_cell.angle_alpha   90.00
_cell.angle_beta   90.00
_cell.angle_gamma   90.00
#
_symmetry.space_group_name_H-M   'P 1'
#
loop_
_entity.id
_entity.type
_entity.pdbx_description
1 polymer ?
#
loop_
_entity_poly.entity_id
_entity_poly.type
_entity_poly.pdbx_seq_one_letter_code
_entity_poly.pdbx_strand_id
1 'polypeptide(L)'
;MPNKDPESVIDKEIRKISARNDELIKQDGTLKREYTTLLRKVSSVITVLNSIDDADTGSAETELPRLISQATVEKVPELKWYNDQISLITEKLEDDEDIEVPEELMDAYTLYKETPLLYNDTHTP
;
A
#
# COMPACT_ATOMS: atom_id res chain seq x y z
N MET A 1 -28.20 52.70 -35.03
CA MET A 1 -27.94 51.57 -34.11
C MET A 1 -27.18 50.50 -34.90
N PRO A 2 -26.03 49.98 -34.42
CA PRO A 2 -25.29 49.01 -35.21
C PRO A 2 -26.01 47.66 -35.13
N ASN A 3 -26.54 47.22 -36.27
CA ASN A 3 -27.11 45.89 -36.42
C ASN A 3 -25.94 44.91 -36.33
N LYS A 4 -25.84 44.17 -35.22
CA LYS A 4 -24.77 43.20 -35.01
C LYS A 4 -25.17 41.96 -35.80
N ASP A 5 -24.55 41.76 -36.96
CA ASP A 5 -24.89 40.63 -37.84
C ASP A 5 -24.87 39.32 -37.04
N PRO A 6 -26.01 38.62 -36.94
CA PRO A 6 -26.15 37.42 -36.11
C PRO A 6 -25.20 36.30 -36.56
N GLU A 7 -24.89 36.24 -37.87
CA GLU A 7 -23.87 35.35 -38.44
C GLU A 7 -22.50 35.54 -37.79
N SER A 8 -22.05 36.78 -37.54
CA SER A 8 -20.73 37.03 -36.95
C SER A 8 -20.64 36.67 -35.47
N VAL A 9 -21.77 36.56 -34.77
CA VAL A 9 -21.84 36.11 -33.38
C VAL A 9 -21.74 34.58 -33.33
N ILE A 10 -22.48 33.90 -34.20
CA ILE A 10 -22.47 32.44 -34.34
C ILE A 10 -21.07 31.95 -34.72
N ASP A 11 -20.40 32.59 -35.68
CA ASP A 11 -19.02 32.24 -36.08
C ASP A 11 -18.01 32.36 -34.92
N LYS A 12 -18.18 33.36 -34.06
CA LYS A 12 -17.34 33.54 -32.87
C LYS A 12 -17.60 32.46 -31.83
N GLU A 13 -18.84 32.02 -31.66
CA GLU A 13 -19.19 30.93 -30.76
C GLU A 13 -18.67 29.58 -31.29
N ILE A 14 -18.81 29.33 -32.59
CA ILE A 14 -18.24 28.14 -33.24
C ILE A 14 -16.74 28.06 -33.00
N ARG A 15 -15.99 29.15 -33.25
CA ARG A 15 -14.53 29.18 -33.01
C ARG A 15 -14.17 28.93 -31.55
N LYS A 16 -14.93 29.48 -30.60
CA LYS A 16 -14.72 29.24 -29.17
C LYS A 16 -14.96 27.77 -28.79
N ILE A 17 -16.03 27.17 -29.30
CA ILE A 17 -16.36 25.77 -29.05
C ILE A 17 -15.30 24.85 -29.66
N SER A 18 -14.86 25.11 -30.89
CA SER A 18 -13.77 24.37 -31.53
C SER A 18 -12.46 24.45 -30.73
N ALA A 19 -12.05 25.66 -30.33
CA ALA A 19 -10.83 25.83 -29.52
C ALA A 19 -10.91 25.11 -28.17
N ARG A 20 -12.09 25.09 -27.54
CA ARG A 20 -12.32 24.35 -26.29
C ARG A 20 -12.29 22.83 -26.52
N ASN A 21 -12.81 22.35 -27.65
CA ASN A 21 -12.75 20.94 -28.02
C ASN A 21 -11.30 20.49 -28.22
N ASP A 22 -10.50 21.25 -28.96
CA ASP A 22 -9.08 20.97 -29.18
C ASP A 22 -8.30 20.89 -27.84
N GLU A 23 -8.62 21.77 -26.90
CA GLU A 23 -8.01 21.75 -25.57
C GLU A 23 -8.44 20.52 -24.76
N LEU A 24 -9.72 20.14 -24.79
CA LEU A 24 -10.20 18.91 -24.15
C LEU A 24 -9.53 17.66 -24.71
N ILE A 25 -9.30 17.60 -26.02
CA ILE A 25 -8.58 16.49 -26.68
C ILE A 25 -7.14 16.40 -26.15
N LYS A 26 -6.45 17.54 -26.01
CA LYS A 26 -5.08 17.56 -25.44
C LYS A 26 -5.06 17.10 -23.98
N GLN A 27 -6.05 17.52 -23.19
CA GLN A 27 -6.17 17.13 -21.79
C GLN A 27 -6.46 15.63 -21.66
N ASP A 28 -7.37 15.07 -22.47
CA ASP A 28 -7.66 13.63 -22.50
C ASP A 28 -6.40 12.81 -22.85
N GLY A 29 -5.64 13.25 -23.86
CA GLY A 29 -4.37 12.62 -24.21
C GLY A 29 -3.33 12.65 -23.09
N THR A 30 -3.28 13.75 -22.34
CA THR A 30 -2.39 13.90 -21.18
C THR A 30 -2.83 12.99 -20.03
N LEU A 31 -4.13 12.99 -19.71
CA LEU A 31 -4.70 12.18 -18.63
C LEU A 31 -4.49 10.68 -18.87
N LYS A 32 -4.68 10.20 -20.10
CA LYS A 32 -4.40 8.80 -20.48
C LYS A 32 -2.94 8.42 -20.24
N ARG A 33 -2.01 9.33 -20.55
CA ARG A 33 -0.57 9.10 -20.34
C ARG A 33 -0.22 9.05 -18.85
N GLU A 34 -0.77 9.98 -18.07
CA GLU A 34 -0.58 10.03 -16.62
C GLU A 34 -1.18 8.81 -15.93
N TYR A 35 -2.41 8.42 -16.30
CA TYR A 35 -3.07 7.22 -15.79
C TYR A 35 -2.25 5.95 -16.06
N THR A 36 -1.76 5.79 -17.29
CA THR A 36 -0.92 4.64 -17.64
C THR A 36 0.39 4.62 -16.83
N THR A 37 0.96 5.80 -16.57
CA THR A 37 2.17 5.93 -15.74
C THR A 37 1.89 5.57 -14.29
N LEU A 38 0.77 6.05 -13.73
CA LEU A 38 0.32 5.72 -12.40
C LEU A 38 0.09 4.21 -12.26
N LEU A 39 -0.60 3.59 -13.22
CA LEU A 39 -0.86 2.15 -13.22
C LEU A 39 0.46 1.35 -13.16
N ARG A 40 1.46 1.71 -13.97
CA ARG A 40 2.78 1.06 -13.93
C ARG A 40 3.48 1.24 -12.59
N LYS A 41 3.40 2.42 -11.98
CA LYS A 41 3.97 2.68 -10.66
C LYS A 41 3.29 1.82 -9.59
N VAL A 42 1.96 1.75 -9.60
CA VAL A 42 1.19 0.92 -8.67
C VAL A 42 1.56 -0.56 -8.84
N SER A 43 1.59 -1.08 -10.07
CA SER A 43 2.02 -2.46 -10.34
C SER A 43 3.45 -2.72 -9.84
N SER A 44 4.38 -1.79 -10.06
CA SER A 44 5.75 -1.91 -9.56
C SER A 44 5.80 -1.96 -8.03
N VAL A 45 5.01 -1.14 -7.34
CA VAL A 45 4.93 -1.15 -5.87
C VAL A 45 4.36 -2.48 -5.39
N ILE A 46 3.28 -2.98 -6.00
CA ILE A 46 2.71 -4.29 -5.67
C ILE A 46 3.75 -5.40 -5.87
N THR A 47 4.49 -5.39 -6.99
CA THR A 47 5.54 -6.39 -7.23
C THR A 47 6.63 -6.35 -6.16
N VAL A 48 7.05 -5.15 -5.73
CA VAL A 48 8.04 -5.01 -4.65
C VAL A 48 7.48 -5.51 -3.32
N LEU A 49 6.26 -5.14 -2.96
CA LEU A 49 5.61 -5.59 -1.73
C LEU A 49 5.45 -7.11 -1.71
N ASN A 50 4.94 -7.70 -2.80
CA ASN A 50 4.84 -9.16 -2.92
C ASN A 50 6.23 -9.82 -2.87
N SER A 51 7.28 -9.21 -3.43
CA SER A 51 8.63 -9.76 -3.32
C SER A 51 9.22 -9.68 -1.91
N ILE A 52 8.77 -8.73 -1.09
CA ILE A 52 9.12 -8.65 0.34
C ILE A 52 8.37 -9.74 1.09
N ASP A 53 7.07 -9.90 0.83
CA ASP A 53 6.28 -10.99 1.39
C ASP A 53 6.87 -12.36 0.97
N ASP A 54 7.28 -12.55 -0.29
CA ASP A 54 7.89 -13.77 -0.80
C ASP A 54 9.32 -14.01 -0.23
N ALA A 55 10.09 -12.94 0.00
CA ALA A 55 11.41 -13.04 0.62
C ALA A 55 11.34 -13.36 2.13
N ASP A 56 10.24 -13.01 2.80
CA ASP A 56 9.97 -13.32 4.21
C ASP A 56 9.14 -14.61 4.38
N THR A 57 8.45 -15.09 3.34
CA THR A 57 7.66 -16.34 3.35
C THR A 57 8.42 -17.59 2.89
N GLY A 58 9.75 -17.50 2.77
CA GLY A 58 10.65 -18.67 2.75
C GLY A 58 10.57 -19.55 4.01
N SER A 59 9.69 -19.26 4.97
CA SER A 59 9.35 -20.09 6.11
C SER A 59 7.91 -19.87 6.61
N ALA A 60 6.93 -19.87 5.71
CA ALA A 60 5.52 -19.97 6.11
C ALA A 60 5.04 -21.42 6.36
N GLU A 61 5.96 -22.40 6.30
CA GLU A 61 5.70 -23.77 6.73
C GLU A 61 6.64 -24.12 7.88
N THR A 62 6.14 -23.94 9.12
CA THR A 62 6.68 -24.44 10.40
C THR A 62 8.07 -23.93 10.86
N GLU A 63 8.24 -23.96 12.19
CA GLU A 63 9.53 -23.96 12.92
C GLU A 63 10.10 -22.61 13.39
N LEU A 64 9.60 -22.20 14.57
CA LEU A 64 10.28 -21.42 15.62
C LEU A 64 10.74 -19.98 15.29
N PRO A 65 10.53 -19.02 16.20
CA PRO A 65 11.02 -17.65 16.02
C PRO A 65 12.55 -17.63 15.89
N ARG A 66 13.04 -17.01 14.81
CA ARG A 66 14.49 -16.86 14.56
C ARG A 66 15.04 -15.63 15.28
N LEU A 67 16.23 -15.77 15.85
CA LEU A 67 16.95 -14.65 16.46
C LEU A 67 17.50 -13.69 15.40
N ILE A 68 17.47 -12.39 15.71
CA ILE A 68 18.11 -11.34 14.93
C ILE A 68 19.63 -11.56 14.95
N SER A 69 20.27 -11.47 13.78
CA SER A 69 21.70 -11.75 13.64
C SER A 69 22.58 -10.76 14.42
N GLN A 70 23.71 -11.26 14.96
CA GLN A 70 24.64 -10.47 15.76
C GLN A 70 25.20 -9.25 15.00
N ALA A 71 25.45 -9.39 13.69
CA ALA A 71 25.91 -8.29 12.84
C ALA A 71 24.89 -7.14 12.75
N THR A 72 23.60 -7.44 12.90
CA THR A 72 22.52 -6.43 12.91
C THR A 72 22.39 -5.82 14.30
N VAL A 73 22.47 -6.63 15.36
CA VAL A 73 22.46 -6.16 16.75
C VAL A 73 23.66 -5.25 17.06
N GLU A 74 24.83 -5.52 16.47
CA GLU A 74 26.01 -4.64 16.59
C GLU A 74 25.79 -3.26 15.97
N LYS A 75 24.95 -3.15 14.94
CA LYS A 75 24.59 -1.87 14.32
C LYS A 75 23.51 -1.14 15.11
N VAL A 76 22.58 -1.87 15.71
CA VAL A 76 21.46 -1.34 16.49
C VAL A 76 21.31 -2.17 17.77
N PRO A 77 21.99 -1.78 18.86
CA PRO A 77 22.03 -2.55 20.11
C PRO A 77 20.67 -2.77 20.76
N GLU A 78 19.72 -1.86 20.54
CA GLU A 78 18.34 -1.93 21.04
C GLU A 78 17.62 -3.19 20.54
N LEU A 79 18.01 -3.71 19.38
CA LEU A 79 17.42 -4.92 18.82
C LEU A 79 17.72 -6.17 19.65
N LYS A 80 18.74 -6.13 20.53
CA LYS A 80 19.06 -7.24 21.43
C LYS A 80 17.87 -7.62 22.32
N TRP A 81 17.07 -6.64 22.73
CA TRP A 81 15.89 -6.88 23.57
C TRP A 81 14.94 -7.89 22.95
N TYR A 82 14.73 -7.84 21.63
CA TYR A 82 13.86 -8.79 20.93
C TYR A 82 14.41 -10.21 20.96
N ASN A 83 15.73 -10.38 20.82
CA ASN A 83 16.36 -11.69 20.97
C ASN A 83 16.15 -12.25 22.38
N ASP A 84 16.30 -11.40 23.40
CA ASP A 84 16.09 -11.80 24.79
C ASP A 84 14.62 -12.24 25.02
N GLN A 85 13.63 -11.55 24.43
CA GLN A 85 12.22 -11.94 24.53
C GLN A 85 11.90 -13.22 23.76
N ILE A 86 12.47 -13.39 22.55
CA ILE A 86 12.30 -14.61 21.76
C ILE A 86 12.82 -15.81 22.56
N SER A 87 14.02 -15.72 23.13
CA SER A 87 14.58 -16.77 23.97
C SER A 87 13.71 -17.10 25.18
N LEU A 88 13.18 -16.08 25.88
CA LEU A 88 12.27 -16.27 27.03
C LEU A 88 11.00 -17.03 26.64
N ILE A 89 10.38 -16.67 25.51
CA ILE A 89 9.14 -17.31 25.04
C ILE A 89 9.44 -18.74 24.57
N THR A 90 10.55 -18.95 23.86
CA THR A 90 10.98 -20.29 23.45
C THR A 90 11.22 -21.21 24.64
N GLU A 91 11.90 -20.74 25.69
CA GLU A 91 12.13 -21.50 26.92
C GLU A 91 10.81 -21.89 27.60
N LYS A 92 9.87 -20.95 27.73
CA LYS A 92 8.54 -21.23 28.32
C LYS A 92 7.69 -22.22 27.52
N LEU A 93 7.78 -22.15 26.19
CA LEU A 93 7.09 -23.08 25.30
C LEU A 93 7.70 -24.49 25.36
N GLU A 94 9.01 -24.61 25.57
CA GLU A 94 9.69 -25.90 25.78
C GLU A 94 9.26 -26.57 27.09
N ASP A 95 8.97 -25.78 28.13
CA ASP A 95 8.52 -26.25 29.43
C ASP A 95 6.99 -26.49 29.53
N ASP A 96 6.25 -26.37 28.41
CA ASP A 96 4.79 -26.51 28.32
C ASP A 96 4.05 -25.57 29.32
N GLU A 97 4.64 -24.40 29.60
CA GLU A 97 4.00 -23.38 30.42
C GLU A 97 2.95 -22.61 29.62
N ASP A 98 1.73 -22.54 30.13
CA ASP A 98 0.68 -21.70 29.55
C ASP A 98 1.05 -20.21 29.69
N ILE A 99 1.22 -19.53 28.56
CA ILE A 99 1.43 -18.08 28.51
C ILE A 99 0.06 -17.40 28.45
N GLU A 100 -0.39 -16.83 29.57
CA GLU A 100 -1.58 -15.99 29.60
C GLU A 100 -1.31 -14.67 28.84
N VAL A 101 -1.98 -14.49 27.70
CA VAL A 101 -1.93 -13.25 26.91
C VAL A 101 -3.01 -12.30 27.43
N PRO A 102 -2.66 -11.06 27.83
CA PRO A 102 -3.64 -10.04 28.22
C PRO A 102 -4.73 -9.83 27.17
N GLU A 103 -5.97 -9.64 27.62
CA GLU A 103 -7.15 -9.45 26.76
C GLU A 103 -6.95 -8.27 25.81
N GLU A 104 -6.36 -7.17 26.29
CA GLU A 104 -6.11 -5.97 25.50
C GLU A 104 -5.15 -6.22 24.33
N LEU A 105 -4.18 -7.14 24.50
CA LEU A 105 -3.27 -7.54 23.43
C LEU A 105 -3.96 -8.42 22.40
N MET A 106 -4.86 -9.30 22.85
CA MET A 106 -5.67 -10.13 21.97
C MET A 106 -6.61 -9.27 21.12
N ASP A 107 -7.24 -8.27 21.75
CA ASP A 107 -8.11 -7.30 21.08
C ASP A 107 -7.34 -6.46 20.05
N ALA A 108 -6.16 -5.95 20.42
CA ALA A 108 -5.32 -5.19 19.51
C ALA A 108 -4.82 -6.03 18.33
N TYR A 109 -4.46 -7.30 18.57
CA TYR A 109 -4.06 -8.24 17.53
C TYR A 109 -5.23 -8.57 16.59
N THR A 110 -6.42 -8.80 17.14
CA THR A 110 -7.65 -9.04 16.38
C THR A 110 -7.97 -7.84 15.51
N LEU A 111 -7.94 -6.63 16.07
CA LEU A 111 -8.14 -5.39 15.33
C LEU A 111 -7.10 -5.24 14.21
N TYR A 112 -5.82 -5.51 14.47
CA TYR A 112 -4.78 -5.48 13.44
C TYR A 112 -5.08 -6.46 12.30
N LYS A 113 -5.49 -7.69 12.61
CA LYS A 113 -5.80 -8.72 11.62
C LYS A 113 -7.04 -8.42 10.80
N GLU A 114 -8.05 -7.83 11.43
CA GLU A 114 -9.35 -7.55 10.82
C GLU A 114 -9.41 -6.19 10.15
N THR A 115 -8.50 -5.26 10.45
CA THR A 115 -8.47 -3.93 9.84
C THR A 115 -8.02 -4.04 8.39
N PRO A 116 -8.90 -3.74 7.40
CA PRO A 116 -8.51 -3.72 6.01
C PRO A 116 -7.51 -2.59 5.79
N LEU A 117 -6.30 -2.91 5.34
CA LEU A 117 -5.26 -1.90 5.08
C LEU A 117 -5.50 -1.21 3.74
N LEU A 118 -6.20 -1.87 2.81
CA LEU A 118 -6.60 -1.33 1.52
C LEU A 118 -8.12 -1.27 1.41
N TYR A 119 -8.61 -0.27 0.66
CA TYR A 119 -10.04 -0.08 0.38
C TYR A 119 -10.71 -1.32 -0.26
N ASN A 120 -9.94 -2.16 -0.95
CA ASN A 120 -10.41 -3.38 -1.62
C ASN A 120 -10.23 -4.66 -0.79
N ASP A 121 -9.60 -4.61 0.38
CA ASP A 121 -9.38 -5.80 1.23
C ASP A 121 -10.67 -6.30 1.89
N THR A 122 -11.77 -5.55 1.78
CA THR A 122 -13.09 -5.95 2.27
C THR A 122 -13.79 -7.01 1.40
N HIS A 123 -13.14 -7.49 0.34
CA HIS A 123 -13.69 -8.48 -0.60
C HIS A 123 -12.75 -9.66 -0.78
N THR A 124 -12.53 -10.44 0.27
CA THR A 124 -12.16 -11.86 0.15
C THR A 124 -13.35 -12.72 0.57
N PRO A 125 -13.75 -13.73 -0.24
CA PRO A 125 -14.88 -14.62 0.05
C PRO A 125 -14.65 -15.54 1.25
#